data_AF-B0RD98-F1
#
_entry.id   AF-B0RD98-F1
#
_cell.length_a   1.000
_cell.length_b   1.000
_cell.length_c   1.000
_cell.angle_alpha   90.00
_cell.angle_beta   90.00
_cell.angle_gamma   90.00
#
_symmetry.space_group_name_H-M   'P 1'
#
loop_
_entity.id
_entity.type
_entity.pdbx_description
1 polymer ?
#
loop_
_entity_poly.entity_id
_entity_poly.type
_entity_poly.pdbx_seq_one_letter_code
_entity_poly.pdbx_strand_id
1 'polypeptide(L)'
;MRVITQPKEMMRPLPLVTAALLAVSLLLPAQAASASVEPVPTPAPTAEPTPTPVPTTAPTPTPVPPKDQGRWQLYTTSFDGRIYELVNDQSPRALSFETWRDVYDFRVPGASPTDYVKYPWSSTVYAVTFWPGGEGAWQWTRLDYGQFVKAGSPAVRNAGYIVNSYVYKWGTSAEILVEGEDKVNHKLTGAEWRAMDFRPFNDRANEGFMKLSWTSDIVRMTDVRGGQGRAIGYGEWQEEAFPTPQVVQRINGDQFYRYSNSNQVWYAGPGMNRVVSLAEFRAAGSPAPRVIQVAGQSTPPPSSGGGGGGGNVFYANCDAVKRAGKAPLYAGQPGYSFDLDGDRDGVACER
;
A
#
# COMPACT_ATOMS: atom_id res chain seq x y z
N MET A 1 -13.03 22.17 -14.90
CA MET A 1 -12.14 21.09 -14.42
C MET A 1 -12.90 19.77 -14.54
N ARG A 2 -12.54 18.93 -15.52
CA ARG A 2 -13.19 17.64 -15.76
C ARG A 2 -12.53 16.58 -14.86
N VAL A 3 -13.34 15.96 -14.03
CA VAL A 3 -13.00 14.81 -13.17
C VAL A 3 -12.92 13.57 -14.06
N ILE A 4 -11.77 12.92 -14.12
CA ILE A 4 -11.57 11.64 -14.80
C ILE A 4 -11.71 10.54 -13.73
N THR A 5 -12.86 9.88 -13.72
CA THR A 5 -13.09 8.60 -13.02
C THR A 5 -12.58 7.46 -13.88
N GLN A 6 -11.61 6.67 -13.39
CA GLN A 6 -11.23 5.39 -14.01
C GLN A 6 -12.05 4.23 -13.43
N PRO A 7 -12.53 3.28 -14.25
CA PRO A 7 -13.16 2.05 -13.77
C PRO A 7 -12.11 0.98 -13.43
N LYS A 8 -12.39 0.28 -12.33
CA LYS A 8 -11.64 -0.84 -11.75
C LYS A 8 -11.85 -2.10 -12.60
N GLU A 9 -10.81 -2.62 -13.26
CA GLU A 9 -10.89 -3.86 -14.03
C GLU A 9 -11.03 -5.10 -13.15
N MET A 10 -11.82 -6.05 -13.65
CA MET A 10 -12.21 -7.29 -13.02
C MET A 10 -11.13 -8.38 -13.16
N MET A 11 -10.88 -9.09 -12.07
CA MET A 11 -10.08 -10.32 -11.99
C MET A 11 -10.56 -11.39 -12.99
N ARG A 12 -9.62 -11.99 -13.72
CA ARG A 12 -9.78 -13.28 -14.43
C ARG A 12 -9.05 -14.39 -13.67
N PRO A 13 -9.61 -15.60 -13.53
CA PRO A 13 -8.92 -16.72 -12.89
C PRO A 13 -7.94 -17.42 -13.85
N LEU A 14 -6.78 -17.83 -13.32
CA LEU A 14 -5.76 -18.68 -13.99
C LEU A 14 -6.22 -20.15 -14.05
N PRO A 15 -5.87 -20.92 -15.11
CA PRO A 15 -6.07 -22.37 -15.11
C PRO A 15 -4.90 -23.11 -14.46
N LEU A 16 -5.21 -24.13 -13.66
CA LEU A 16 -4.27 -25.16 -13.21
C LEU A 16 -3.84 -26.02 -14.41
N VAL A 17 -2.53 -26.24 -14.57
CA VAL A 17 -1.99 -27.26 -15.48
C VAL A 17 -1.42 -28.40 -14.63
N THR A 18 -2.06 -29.56 -14.71
CA THR A 18 -1.65 -30.82 -14.09
C THR A 18 -0.72 -31.56 -15.04
N ALA A 19 0.49 -31.89 -14.60
CA ALA A 19 1.44 -32.71 -15.36
C ALA A 19 1.13 -34.21 -15.18
N ALA A 20 0.99 -34.94 -16.29
CA ALA A 20 0.91 -36.40 -16.31
C ALA A 20 2.06 -36.97 -17.15
N LEU A 21 2.91 -37.78 -16.51
CA LEU A 21 3.95 -38.59 -17.16
C LEU A 21 3.29 -39.77 -17.91
N LEU A 22 3.73 -40.04 -19.14
CA LEU A 22 3.56 -41.33 -19.79
C LEU A 22 4.87 -41.70 -20.53
N ALA A 23 5.49 -42.78 -20.06
CA ALA A 23 6.61 -43.45 -20.69
C ALA A 23 6.09 -44.50 -21.68
N VAL A 24 6.66 -44.54 -22.89
CA VAL A 24 6.52 -45.68 -23.80
C VAL A 24 7.89 -45.94 -24.44
N SER A 25 8.45 -47.10 -24.14
CA SER A 25 9.55 -47.74 -24.88
C SER A 25 8.94 -48.79 -25.80
N LEU A 26 9.41 -48.97 -27.04
CA LEU A 26 9.71 -50.27 -27.65
C LEU A 26 10.12 -50.17 -29.14
N LEU A 27 11.34 -50.70 -29.38
CA LEU A 27 11.84 -51.52 -30.49
C LEU A 27 11.85 -51.02 -31.97
N LEU A 28 13.07 -51.00 -32.52
CA LEU A 28 13.40 -51.01 -33.95
C LEU A 28 12.96 -52.33 -34.63
N PRO A 29 12.90 -52.31 -35.98
CA PRO A 29 13.81 -53.18 -36.72
C PRO A 29 14.57 -52.47 -37.85
N ALA A 30 15.76 -53.01 -38.14
CA ALA A 30 16.59 -52.70 -39.29
C ALA A 30 16.04 -53.35 -40.56
N GLN A 31 16.10 -52.65 -41.70
CA GLN A 31 15.95 -53.29 -43.01
C GLN A 31 17.01 -52.75 -43.99
N ALA A 32 17.58 -53.70 -44.71
CA ALA A 32 18.80 -53.61 -45.50
C ALA A 32 18.65 -52.85 -46.83
N ALA A 33 19.80 -52.40 -47.33
CA ALA A 33 20.00 -51.79 -48.64
C ALA A 33 19.72 -52.77 -49.78
N SER A 34 19.10 -52.27 -50.86
CA SER A 34 19.17 -52.84 -52.20
C SER A 34 19.55 -51.73 -53.18
N ALA A 35 20.64 -51.96 -53.90
CA ALA A 35 21.16 -51.08 -54.94
C ALA A 35 20.32 -51.23 -56.23
N SER A 36 19.95 -50.10 -56.83
CA SER A 36 19.46 -50.02 -58.21
C SER A 36 20.40 -49.14 -59.00
N VAL A 37 21.01 -49.73 -60.03
CA VAL A 37 21.94 -49.08 -60.97
C VAL A 37 21.10 -48.42 -62.08
N GLU A 38 21.20 -47.10 -62.23
CA GLU A 38 20.66 -46.38 -63.39
C GLU A 38 21.77 -46.14 -64.44
N PRO A 39 21.44 -46.16 -65.75
CA PRO A 39 22.42 -46.01 -66.82
C PRO A 39 22.82 -44.54 -67.06
N VAL A 40 24.10 -44.35 -67.39
CA VAL A 40 24.77 -43.07 -67.68
C VAL A 40 24.26 -42.45 -68.98
N PRO A 41 23.79 -41.18 -69.01
CA PRO A 41 23.55 -40.47 -70.26
C PRO A 41 24.84 -39.87 -70.85
N THR A 42 25.00 -40.03 -72.16
CA THR A 42 26.08 -39.51 -73.03
C THR A 42 26.23 -37.98 -72.96
N PRO A 43 27.47 -37.42 -72.95
CA PRO A 43 27.67 -35.97 -72.88
C PRO A 43 27.41 -35.25 -74.22
N ALA A 44 26.75 -34.09 -74.14
CA ALA A 44 26.60 -33.13 -75.25
C ALA A 44 27.86 -32.22 -75.38
N PRO A 45 28.17 -31.67 -76.58
CA PRO A 45 29.42 -30.96 -76.82
C PRO A 45 29.50 -29.60 -76.10
N THR A 46 30.69 -29.34 -75.53
CA THR A 46 31.07 -28.15 -74.77
C THR A 46 31.13 -26.89 -75.65
N ALA A 47 30.43 -25.82 -75.23
CA ALA A 47 30.58 -24.49 -75.81
C ALA A 47 31.92 -23.84 -75.39
N GLU A 48 32.53 -23.10 -76.31
CA GLU A 48 33.81 -22.41 -76.19
C GLU A 48 33.81 -21.35 -75.05
N PRO A 49 34.87 -21.26 -74.21
CA PRO A 49 34.89 -20.31 -73.10
C PRO A 49 35.13 -18.86 -73.56
N THR A 50 34.27 -17.95 -73.11
CA THR A 50 34.43 -16.50 -73.22
C THR A 50 35.55 -16.02 -72.28
N PRO A 51 36.45 -15.09 -72.67
CA PRO A 51 37.55 -14.64 -71.82
C PRO A 51 37.06 -13.90 -70.57
N THR A 52 37.62 -14.28 -69.41
CA THR A 52 37.36 -13.68 -68.09
C THR A 52 37.96 -12.26 -68.00
N PRO A 53 37.23 -11.24 -67.52
CA PRO A 53 37.79 -9.92 -67.28
C PRO A 53 38.79 -9.94 -66.10
N VAL A 54 39.91 -9.26 -66.26
CA VAL A 54 40.97 -9.12 -65.25
C VAL A 54 40.43 -8.37 -64.02
N PRO A 55 40.70 -8.82 -62.79
CA PRO A 55 40.23 -8.14 -61.58
C PRO A 55 40.93 -6.77 -61.42
N THR A 56 40.15 -5.69 -61.42
CA THR A 56 40.58 -4.36 -61.01
C THR A 56 40.92 -4.38 -59.52
N THR A 57 42.15 -4.03 -59.16
CA THR A 57 42.59 -3.90 -57.77
C THR A 57 41.74 -2.87 -57.03
N ALA A 58 41.03 -3.29 -55.98
CA ALA A 58 40.33 -2.39 -55.08
C ALA A 58 41.33 -1.41 -54.43
N PRO A 59 41.00 -0.11 -54.29
CA PRO A 59 41.88 0.85 -53.64
C PRO A 59 42.12 0.44 -52.18
N THR A 60 43.39 0.49 -51.75
CA THR A 60 43.80 0.33 -50.36
C THR A 60 42.98 1.27 -49.48
N PRO A 61 42.28 0.78 -48.44
CA PRO A 61 41.52 1.65 -47.55
C PRO A 61 42.46 2.65 -46.90
N THR A 62 42.10 3.93 -46.97
CA THR A 62 42.79 5.01 -46.24
C THR A 62 42.88 4.63 -44.76
N PRO A 63 44.06 4.73 -44.10
CA PRO A 63 44.16 4.46 -42.68
C PRO A 63 43.17 5.35 -41.93
N VAL A 64 42.22 4.72 -41.24
CA VAL A 64 41.31 5.42 -40.34
C VAL A 64 42.18 6.13 -39.30
N PRO A 65 41.98 7.44 -39.06
CA PRO A 65 42.68 8.14 -37.99
C PRO A 65 42.59 7.33 -36.69
N PRO A 66 43.65 7.28 -35.85
CA PRO A 66 43.59 6.58 -34.58
C PRO A 66 42.36 7.05 -33.81
N LYS A 67 41.49 6.12 -33.39
CA LYS A 67 40.33 6.46 -32.56
C LYS A 67 40.85 7.10 -31.27
N ASP A 68 40.35 8.30 -30.97
CA ASP A 68 40.71 9.01 -29.74
C ASP A 68 40.15 8.20 -28.59
N GLN A 69 41.01 7.46 -27.88
CA GLN A 69 40.61 6.50 -26.85
C GLN A 69 39.97 7.24 -25.68
N GLY A 70 38.69 7.58 -25.80
CA GLY A 70 37.86 8.42 -24.93
C GLY A 70 38.40 8.75 -23.54
N ARG A 71 38.35 10.03 -23.18
CA ARG A 71 39.01 10.62 -22.00
C ARG A 71 38.57 10.03 -20.65
N TRP A 72 37.36 9.50 -20.53
CA TRP A 72 36.74 9.19 -19.25
C TRP A 72 36.82 7.71 -18.88
N GLN A 73 36.84 7.43 -17.57
CA GLN A 73 36.78 6.06 -17.10
C GLN A 73 35.41 5.45 -17.37
N LEU A 74 35.38 4.19 -17.82
CA LEU A 74 34.16 3.45 -18.08
C LEU A 74 33.81 2.52 -16.92
N TYR A 75 32.53 2.47 -16.58
CA TYR A 75 31.96 1.58 -15.59
C TYR A 75 30.76 0.83 -16.16
N THR A 76 30.53 -0.41 -15.72
CA THR A 76 29.35 -1.19 -16.07
C THR A 76 28.61 -1.65 -14.83
N THR A 77 27.29 -1.56 -14.86
CA THR A 77 26.41 -2.07 -13.82
C THR A 77 26.14 -3.56 -14.02
N SER A 78 26.39 -4.37 -13.00
CA SER A 78 26.30 -5.84 -13.05
C SER A 78 24.87 -6.38 -13.23
N PHE A 79 23.84 -5.64 -12.82
CA PHE A 79 22.45 -6.10 -12.84
C PHE A 79 21.72 -5.87 -14.18
N ASP A 80 22.17 -4.93 -15.02
CA ASP A 80 21.56 -4.64 -16.32
C ASP A 80 22.57 -4.52 -17.47
N GLY A 81 23.88 -4.39 -17.19
CA GLY A 81 24.96 -4.28 -18.17
C GLY A 81 25.09 -2.90 -18.80
N ARG A 82 24.46 -1.86 -18.24
CA ARG A 82 24.59 -0.49 -18.76
C ARG A 82 26.00 0.03 -18.54
N ILE A 83 26.57 0.61 -19.59
CA ILE A 83 27.90 1.22 -19.55
C ILE A 83 27.75 2.72 -19.29
N TYR A 84 28.56 3.24 -18.39
CA TYR A 84 28.64 4.65 -18.04
C TYR A 84 30.06 5.16 -18.27
N GLU A 85 30.18 6.36 -18.79
CA GLU A 85 31.43 7.13 -18.72
C GLU A 85 31.35 8.10 -17.53
N LEU A 86 32.43 8.22 -16.77
CA LEU A 86 32.49 9.10 -15.60
C LEU A 86 33.12 10.43 -16.00
N VAL A 87 32.27 11.40 -16.37
CA VAL A 87 32.71 12.72 -16.84
C VAL A 87 33.32 13.51 -15.69
N ASN A 88 34.53 14.05 -15.90
CA ASN A 88 35.32 14.75 -14.89
C ASN A 88 35.51 13.94 -13.58
N ASP A 89 35.52 12.60 -13.67
CA ASP A 89 35.62 11.70 -12.54
C ASP A 89 34.50 11.89 -11.48
N GLN A 90 33.36 12.47 -11.88
CA GLN A 90 32.27 12.79 -10.97
C GLN A 90 30.89 12.40 -11.50
N SER A 91 30.60 12.73 -12.75
CA SER A 91 29.23 12.65 -13.28
C SER A 91 29.05 11.44 -14.18
N PRO A 92 28.31 10.40 -13.75
CA PRO A 92 28.05 9.25 -14.58
C PRO A 92 27.13 9.64 -15.74
N ARG A 93 27.55 9.34 -16.97
CA ARG A 93 26.71 9.49 -18.17
C ARG A 93 26.58 8.15 -18.86
N ALA A 94 25.34 7.71 -19.08
CA ALA A 94 25.08 6.47 -19.81
C ALA A 94 25.66 6.58 -21.23
N LEU A 95 26.45 5.58 -21.61
CA LEU A 95 27.17 5.53 -22.88
C LEU A 95 26.34 4.77 -23.91
N SER A 96 26.20 5.34 -25.12
CA SER A 96 25.59 4.61 -26.23
C SER A 96 26.54 3.57 -26.83
N PHE A 97 26.00 2.60 -27.54
CA PHE A 97 26.80 1.60 -28.24
C PHE A 97 27.73 2.23 -29.28
N GLU A 98 27.24 3.21 -30.04
CA GLU A 98 28.00 3.93 -31.07
C GLU A 98 29.18 4.66 -30.44
N THR A 99 28.96 5.35 -29.32
CA THR A 99 30.08 6.03 -28.63
C THR A 99 31.07 5.03 -28.05
N TRP A 100 30.62 3.91 -27.50
CA TRP A 100 31.51 2.86 -27.00
C TRP A 100 32.38 2.24 -28.12
N ARG A 101 31.81 2.02 -29.31
CA ARG A 101 32.51 1.48 -30.48
C ARG A 101 33.43 2.51 -31.15
N ASP A 102 32.92 3.71 -31.40
CA ASP A 102 33.56 4.68 -32.29
C ASP A 102 34.57 5.56 -31.54
N VAL A 103 34.30 5.88 -30.27
CA VAL A 103 35.18 6.71 -29.43
C VAL A 103 36.03 5.83 -28.51
N TYR A 104 35.41 4.92 -27.76
CA TYR A 104 36.14 4.13 -26.76
C TYR A 104 36.76 2.84 -27.32
N ASP A 105 36.58 2.55 -28.61
CA ASP A 105 37.07 1.34 -29.29
C ASP A 105 36.85 0.04 -28.48
N PHE A 106 35.63 -0.11 -27.95
CA PHE A 106 35.23 -1.25 -27.10
C PHE A 106 36.10 -1.48 -25.86
N ARG A 107 36.73 -0.42 -25.33
CA ARG A 107 37.46 -0.51 -24.06
C ARG A 107 36.58 -1.14 -22.99
N VAL A 108 37.13 -2.14 -22.32
CA VAL A 108 36.44 -2.91 -21.30
C VAL A 108 36.12 -2.00 -20.11
N PRO A 109 34.84 -1.84 -19.74
CA PRO A 109 34.45 -1.08 -18.56
C PRO A 109 34.89 -1.80 -17.28
N GLY A 110 35.25 -1.03 -16.25
CA GLY A 110 35.37 -1.56 -14.89
C GLY A 110 34.00 -1.87 -14.29
N ALA A 111 33.95 -2.68 -13.23
CA ALA A 111 32.71 -2.87 -12.47
C ALA A 111 32.34 -1.59 -11.71
N SER A 112 31.07 -1.18 -11.76
CA SER A 112 30.59 -0.09 -10.92
C SER A 112 30.57 -0.51 -9.43
N PRO A 113 30.88 0.41 -8.49
CA PRO A 113 30.75 0.13 -7.07
C PRO A 113 29.27 0.03 -6.72
N THR A 114 28.75 -1.19 -6.53
CA THR A 114 27.32 -1.44 -6.34
C THR A 114 27.08 -2.33 -5.13
N ASP A 115 26.24 -1.87 -4.21
CA ASP A 115 25.69 -2.67 -3.11
C ASP A 115 24.28 -3.16 -3.42
N TYR A 116 23.89 -4.25 -2.77
CA TYR A 116 22.56 -4.83 -2.86
C TYR A 116 21.91 -4.81 -1.49
N VAL A 117 20.78 -4.12 -1.39
CA VAL A 117 20.17 -3.81 -0.10
C VAL A 117 18.67 -4.07 -0.09
N LYS A 118 18.13 -4.26 1.10
CA LYS A 118 16.68 -4.29 1.34
C LYS A 118 16.35 -3.75 2.72
N TYR A 119 15.08 -3.42 2.95
CA TYR A 119 14.61 -3.29 4.32
C TYR A 119 14.50 -4.66 5.00
N PRO A 120 14.77 -4.79 6.31
CA PRO A 120 14.62 -6.05 7.05
C PRO A 120 13.22 -6.68 6.93
N TRP A 121 12.18 -5.84 6.85
CA TRP A 121 10.77 -6.22 6.76
C TRP A 121 10.25 -6.35 5.32
N SER A 122 11.08 -6.08 4.30
CA SER A 122 10.69 -6.19 2.90
C SER A 122 11.47 -7.29 2.18
N SER A 123 10.84 -7.88 1.16
CA SER A 123 11.48 -8.79 0.20
C SER A 123 12.06 -8.04 -1.01
N THR A 124 11.76 -6.76 -1.18
CA THR A 124 12.25 -5.96 -2.31
C THR A 124 13.74 -5.69 -2.18
N VAL A 125 14.51 -6.05 -3.21
CA VAL A 125 15.95 -5.80 -3.28
C VAL A 125 16.24 -4.63 -4.21
N TYR A 126 17.17 -3.78 -3.80
CA TYR A 126 17.63 -2.62 -4.54
C TYR A 126 19.14 -2.73 -4.79
N ALA A 127 19.57 -2.38 -6.00
CA ALA A 127 20.97 -2.07 -6.28
C ALA A 127 21.22 -0.59 -5.99
N VAL A 128 22.32 -0.28 -5.31
CA VAL A 128 22.78 1.08 -5.03
C VAL A 128 24.16 1.25 -5.63
N THR A 129 24.25 1.98 -6.73
CA THR A 129 25.53 2.29 -7.38
C THR A 129 26.07 3.62 -6.84
N PHE A 130 27.27 3.57 -6.27
CA PHE A 130 27.90 4.68 -5.56
C PHE A 130 28.72 5.56 -6.50
N TRP A 131 28.04 6.51 -7.14
CA TRP A 131 28.72 7.54 -7.91
C TRP A 131 29.32 8.62 -6.99
N PRO A 132 30.41 9.29 -7.40
CA PRO A 132 30.96 10.41 -6.64
C PRO A 132 29.95 11.55 -6.49
N GLY A 133 29.97 12.25 -5.34
CA GLY A 133 29.01 13.34 -5.04
C GLY A 133 28.08 13.07 -3.85
N GLY A 134 28.25 11.94 -3.16
CA GLY A 134 27.47 11.60 -1.97
C GLY A 134 26.08 11.03 -2.30
N GLU A 135 25.21 10.93 -1.29
CA GLU A 135 23.91 10.25 -1.40
C GLU A 135 23.04 10.75 -2.57
N GLY A 136 23.08 12.06 -2.86
CA GLY A 136 22.33 12.66 -3.96
C GLY A 136 22.79 12.24 -5.37
N ALA A 137 24.00 11.69 -5.49
CA ALA A 137 24.53 11.16 -6.74
C ALA A 137 24.32 9.64 -6.87
N TRP A 138 23.95 8.95 -5.79
CA TRP A 138 23.80 7.50 -5.81
C TRP A 138 22.61 7.09 -6.69
N GLN A 139 22.82 6.05 -7.49
CA GLN A 139 21.78 5.50 -8.34
C GLN A 139 21.13 4.30 -7.65
N TRP A 140 19.84 4.43 -7.39
CA TRP A 140 19.03 3.38 -6.77
C TRP A 140 18.16 2.70 -7.82
N THR A 141 18.24 1.38 -7.92
CA THR A 141 17.46 0.59 -8.87
C THR A 141 16.76 -0.55 -8.14
N ARG A 142 15.42 -0.57 -8.18
CA ARG A 142 14.63 -1.72 -7.75
C ARG A 142 14.90 -2.89 -8.68
N LEU A 143 15.29 -4.05 -8.14
CA LEU A 143 15.63 -5.21 -8.94
C LEU A 143 14.45 -6.14 -9.12
N ASP A 144 14.24 -6.61 -10.35
CA ASP A 144 13.51 -7.84 -10.59
C ASP A 144 14.40 -9.08 -10.37
N TYR A 145 13.79 -10.26 -10.39
CA TYR A 145 14.50 -11.53 -10.17
C TYR A 145 15.58 -11.79 -11.24
N GLY A 146 15.31 -11.45 -12.50
CA GLY A 146 16.26 -11.64 -13.59
C GLY A 146 17.49 -10.75 -13.44
N GLN A 147 17.29 -9.49 -13.06
CA GLN A 147 18.37 -8.55 -12.76
C GLN A 147 19.21 -8.99 -11.55
N PHE A 148 18.57 -9.53 -10.51
CA PHE A 148 19.28 -10.07 -9.34
C PHE A 148 20.13 -11.30 -9.70
N VAL A 149 19.62 -12.21 -10.53
CA VAL A 149 20.40 -13.36 -11.03
C VAL A 149 21.52 -12.91 -11.97
N LYS A 150 21.26 -11.93 -12.85
CA LYS A 150 22.27 -11.36 -13.77
C LYS A 150 23.42 -10.70 -13.00
N ALA A 151 23.13 -10.10 -11.85
CA ALA A 151 24.13 -9.58 -10.92
C ALA A 151 24.96 -10.67 -10.20
N GLY A 152 24.68 -11.96 -10.43
CA GLY A 152 25.37 -13.07 -9.78
C GLY A 152 24.79 -13.47 -8.43
N SER A 153 23.52 -13.15 -8.16
CA SER A 153 22.84 -13.44 -6.88
C SER A 153 23.64 -13.00 -5.65
N PRO A 154 24.03 -11.70 -5.58
CA PRO A 154 24.90 -11.18 -4.54
C PRO A 154 24.26 -11.25 -3.15
N ALA A 155 25.10 -11.21 -2.11
CA ALA A 155 24.62 -11.08 -0.74
C ALA A 155 23.87 -9.76 -0.56
N VAL A 156 22.67 -9.83 0.03
CA VAL A 156 21.82 -8.65 0.27
C VAL A 156 21.97 -8.22 1.72
N ARG A 157 22.35 -6.96 1.94
CA ARG A 157 22.44 -6.36 3.29
C ARG A 157 21.17 -5.62 3.66
N ASN A 158 20.92 -5.47 4.96
CA ASN A 158 19.87 -4.59 5.42
C ASN A 158 20.31 -3.12 5.27
N ALA A 159 19.44 -2.29 4.71
CA ALA A 159 19.61 -0.85 4.68
C ALA A 159 18.81 -0.19 5.82
N GLY A 160 19.38 0.86 6.40
CA GLY A 160 18.64 1.74 7.31
C GLY A 160 17.61 2.58 6.57
N TYR A 161 17.94 3.08 5.38
CA TYR A 161 17.08 3.90 4.53
C TYR A 161 17.22 3.53 3.06
N ILE A 162 16.11 3.59 2.34
CA ILE A 162 16.00 3.43 0.88
C ILE A 162 15.38 4.71 0.33
N VAL A 163 15.98 5.27 -0.73
CA VAL A 163 15.53 6.52 -1.34
C VAL A 163 14.03 6.49 -1.70
N ASN A 164 13.37 7.64 -1.62
CA ASN A 164 11.92 7.81 -1.87
C ASN A 164 11.00 7.10 -0.87
N SER A 165 11.53 6.59 0.25
CA SER A 165 10.68 6.16 1.36
C SER A 165 10.05 7.36 2.03
N TYR A 166 8.77 7.24 2.36
CA TYR A 166 7.97 8.30 2.97
C TYR A 166 7.81 8.03 4.46
N VAL A 167 8.45 8.85 5.31
CA VAL A 167 8.38 8.73 6.77
C VAL A 167 7.28 9.64 7.30
N TYR A 168 6.42 9.14 8.19
CA TYR A 168 5.27 9.89 8.69
C TYR A 168 4.87 9.50 10.11
N LYS A 169 4.02 10.33 10.71
CA LYS A 169 3.43 10.13 12.02
C LYS A 169 1.94 10.44 11.96
N TRP A 170 1.11 9.56 12.50
CA TRP A 170 -0.33 9.81 12.64
C TRP A 170 -0.62 10.79 13.78
N GLY A 171 -1.60 11.67 13.61
CA GLY A 171 -2.01 12.60 14.67
C GLY A 171 -2.55 11.92 15.93
N THR A 172 -3.07 10.69 15.77
CA THR A 172 -3.63 9.88 16.87
C THR A 172 -2.61 8.92 17.51
N SER A 173 -1.34 8.92 17.09
CA SER A 173 -0.31 8.01 17.62
C SER A 173 1.03 8.73 17.81
N ALA A 174 1.85 8.25 18.74
CA ALA A 174 3.23 8.72 18.91
C ALA A 174 4.23 8.01 17.98
N GLU A 175 3.78 6.97 17.28
CA GLU A 175 4.62 6.08 16.49
C GLU A 175 5.06 6.74 15.18
N ILE A 176 6.32 6.51 14.80
CA ILE A 176 6.85 6.89 13.49
C ILE A 176 6.74 5.68 12.56
N LEU A 177 6.23 5.90 11.36
CA LEU A 177 6.07 4.89 10.33
C LEU A 177 6.85 5.28 9.08
N VAL A 178 7.16 4.28 8.27
CA VAL A 178 7.70 4.46 6.93
C VAL A 178 6.85 3.69 5.94
N GLU A 179 6.48 4.35 4.84
CA GLU A 179 6.06 3.68 3.61
C GLU A 179 7.31 3.57 2.74
N GLY A 180 7.79 2.35 2.50
CA GLY A 180 8.91 2.13 1.58
C GLY A 180 8.58 2.57 0.16
N GLU A 181 9.60 2.76 -0.68
CA GLU A 181 9.39 2.99 -2.12
C GLU A 181 8.52 1.90 -2.75
N ASP A 182 8.62 0.68 -2.21
CA ASP A 182 7.82 -0.50 -2.56
C ASP A 182 6.39 -0.54 -2.02
N LYS A 183 5.92 0.52 -1.35
CA LYS A 183 4.60 0.63 -0.72
C LYS A 183 4.37 -0.32 0.45
N VAL A 184 5.44 -0.90 1.01
CA VAL A 184 5.35 -1.66 2.26
C VAL A 184 5.44 -0.69 3.43
N ASN A 185 4.38 -0.63 4.23
CA ASN A 185 4.39 0.12 5.48
C ASN A 185 5.12 -0.66 6.58
N HIS A 186 5.83 0.06 7.43
CA HIS A 186 6.44 -0.48 8.64
C HIS A 186 6.42 0.55 9.77
N LYS A 187 6.13 0.07 10.98
CA LYS A 187 6.23 0.86 12.20
C LYS A 187 7.66 0.82 12.69
N LEU A 188 8.33 1.97 12.70
CA LEU A 188 9.73 2.07 13.07
C LEU A 188 9.91 1.94 14.59
N THR A 189 10.81 1.05 14.98
CA THR A 189 11.42 1.09 16.30
C THR A 189 12.38 2.28 16.40
N GLY A 190 12.72 2.69 17.63
CA GLY A 190 13.72 3.73 17.85
C GLY A 190 15.12 3.37 17.32
N ALA A 191 15.44 2.08 17.17
CA ALA A 191 16.69 1.63 16.55
C ALA A 191 16.66 1.78 15.03
N GLU A 192 15.55 1.42 14.38
CA GLU A 192 15.38 1.56 12.93
C GLU A 192 15.32 3.03 12.51
N TRP A 193 14.62 3.88 13.26
CA TRP A 193 14.59 5.32 12.97
C TRP A 193 15.97 5.98 13.15
N ARG A 194 16.78 5.51 14.11
CA ARG A 194 18.19 5.92 14.22
C ARG A 194 19.03 5.40 13.06
N ALA A 195 18.79 4.19 12.58
CA ALA A 195 19.48 3.65 11.40
C ALA A 195 19.13 4.42 10.11
N MET A 196 17.99 5.10 10.10
CA MET A 196 17.60 6.09 9.09
C MET A 196 18.25 7.47 9.28
N ASP A 197 19.15 7.64 10.26
CA ASP A 197 19.70 8.94 10.65
C ASP A 197 18.62 9.96 11.04
N PHE A 198 17.58 9.48 11.74
CA PHE A 198 16.45 10.29 12.19
C PHE A 198 15.80 11.11 11.07
N ARG A 199 15.60 10.50 9.88
CA ARG A 199 14.91 11.16 8.75
C ARG A 199 13.67 11.92 9.24
N PRO A 200 13.45 13.15 8.76
CA PRO A 200 12.28 13.93 9.12
C PRO A 200 11.02 13.19 8.68
N PHE A 201 9.94 13.38 9.43
CA PHE A 201 8.66 12.76 9.15
C PHE A 201 7.61 13.82 8.79
N ASN A 202 6.64 13.40 7.98
CA ASN A 202 5.44 14.18 7.71
C ASN A 202 4.43 13.97 8.85
N ASP A 203 4.03 15.06 9.50
CA ASP A 203 3.03 15.02 10.55
C ASP A 203 1.60 15.02 9.96
N ARG A 204 0.87 13.92 10.16
CA ARG A 204 -0.53 13.76 9.75
C ARG A 204 -1.45 14.07 10.93
N ALA A 205 -1.29 15.27 11.49
CA ALA A 205 -1.91 15.69 12.75
C ALA A 205 -3.45 15.61 12.80
N ASN A 206 -4.12 15.53 11.65
CA ASN A 206 -5.58 15.45 11.55
C ASN A 206 -6.10 14.09 11.02
N GLU A 207 -5.24 13.08 11.01
CA GLU A 207 -5.56 11.74 10.54
C GLU A 207 -5.06 10.70 11.54
N GLY A 208 -5.57 9.47 11.45
CA GLY A 208 -5.02 8.35 12.18
C GLY A 208 -6.05 7.26 12.45
N PHE A 209 -5.82 6.53 13.54
CA PHE A 209 -6.60 5.37 13.92
C PHE A 209 -7.16 5.58 15.31
N MET A 210 -8.44 5.31 15.46
CA MET A 210 -9.15 5.38 16.72
C MET A 210 -9.89 4.09 17.00
N LYS A 211 -10.16 3.85 18.27
CA LYS A 211 -10.99 2.75 18.74
C LYS A 211 -11.90 3.28 19.84
N LEU A 212 -13.18 2.93 19.77
CA LEU A 212 -14.10 3.22 20.86
C LEU A 212 -13.78 2.28 22.03
N SER A 213 -13.65 2.82 23.23
CA SER A 213 -13.31 2.07 24.45
C SER A 213 -14.26 0.90 24.75
N TRP A 214 -15.45 0.93 24.19
CA TRP A 214 -16.52 -0.04 24.38
C TRP A 214 -16.76 -0.96 23.17
N THR A 215 -15.93 -0.88 22.12
CA THR A 215 -15.97 -1.81 20.97
C THR A 215 -14.59 -2.33 20.60
N SER A 216 -14.53 -3.32 19.70
CA SER A 216 -13.28 -3.82 19.11
C SER A 216 -12.92 -3.17 17.78
N ASP A 217 -13.85 -2.46 17.14
CA ASP A 217 -13.70 -1.92 15.79
C ASP A 217 -12.61 -0.85 15.73
N ILE A 218 -11.76 -0.95 14.71
CA ILE A 218 -10.76 0.07 14.38
C ILE A 218 -11.37 1.03 13.38
N VAL A 219 -11.26 2.32 13.67
CA VAL A 219 -11.74 3.40 12.80
C VAL A 219 -10.54 4.14 12.22
N ARG A 220 -10.42 4.16 10.90
CA ARG A 220 -9.48 5.01 10.18
C ARG A 220 -10.10 6.38 10.00
N MET A 221 -9.51 7.39 10.63
CA MET A 221 -9.93 8.79 10.60
C MET A 221 -9.16 9.52 9.49
N THR A 222 -9.88 10.08 8.53
CA THR A 222 -9.33 10.98 7.49
C THR A 222 -9.44 12.45 7.89
N ASP A 223 -10.33 12.75 8.86
CA ASP A 223 -10.44 14.06 9.48
C ASP A 223 -10.84 13.87 10.95
N VAL A 224 -9.84 13.85 11.83
CA VAL A 224 -10.05 13.69 13.28
C VAL A 224 -10.86 14.86 13.84
N ARG A 225 -10.55 16.08 13.42
CA ARG A 225 -11.25 17.30 13.86
C ARG A 225 -12.68 17.36 13.33
N GLY A 226 -12.94 16.89 12.13
CA GLY A 226 -14.29 16.85 11.52
C GLY A 226 -15.08 15.57 11.81
N GLY A 227 -14.49 14.61 12.52
CA GLY A 227 -15.16 13.34 12.84
C GLY A 227 -15.35 12.41 11.64
N GLN A 228 -14.60 12.61 10.55
CA GLN A 228 -14.75 11.81 9.33
C GLN A 228 -13.78 10.63 9.34
N GLY A 229 -14.34 9.46 9.10
CA GLY A 229 -13.60 8.20 9.05
C GLY A 229 -14.51 7.04 8.69
N ARG A 230 -13.93 5.84 8.72
CA ARG A 230 -14.68 4.59 8.52
C ARG A 230 -14.09 3.47 9.36
N ALA A 231 -14.92 2.49 9.72
CA ALA A 231 -14.39 1.23 10.23
C ALA A 231 -13.56 0.52 9.16
N ILE A 232 -12.48 -0.13 9.60
CA ILE A 232 -11.59 -0.92 8.77
C ILE A 232 -11.45 -2.33 9.33
N GLY A 233 -11.20 -3.29 8.44
CA GLY A 233 -10.93 -4.66 8.81
C GLY A 233 -9.47 -4.88 9.20
N TYR A 234 -9.19 -6.08 9.71
CA TYR A 234 -7.83 -6.50 10.10
C TYR A 234 -6.82 -6.40 8.94
N GLY A 235 -7.22 -6.80 7.72
CA GLY A 235 -6.33 -6.75 6.55
C GLY A 235 -5.87 -5.33 6.20
N GLU A 236 -6.79 -4.37 6.15
CA GLU A 236 -6.44 -2.96 5.91
C GLU A 236 -5.59 -2.39 7.06
N TRP A 237 -5.90 -2.75 8.31
CA TRP A 237 -5.10 -2.30 9.46
C TRP A 237 -3.67 -2.89 9.44
N GLN A 238 -3.53 -4.13 8.95
CA GLN A 238 -2.24 -4.77 8.71
C GLN A 238 -1.43 -4.08 7.61
N GLU A 239 -2.08 -3.70 6.50
CA GLU A 239 -1.45 -2.97 5.40
C GLU A 239 -0.90 -1.60 5.84
N GLU A 240 -1.48 -1.00 6.88
CA GLU A 240 -1.02 0.25 7.51
C GLU A 240 0.04 0.01 8.61
N ALA A 241 0.55 -1.22 8.74
CA ALA A 241 1.52 -1.67 9.75
C ALA A 241 1.02 -1.59 11.21
N PHE A 242 -0.27 -1.88 11.41
CA PHE A 242 -0.93 -1.92 12.71
C PHE A 242 -0.65 -0.69 13.60
N PRO A 243 -0.94 0.54 13.15
CA PRO A 243 -0.76 1.71 14.00
C PRO A 243 -1.59 1.55 15.27
N THR A 244 -1.01 1.92 16.42
CA THR A 244 -1.72 1.82 17.69
C THR A 244 -2.90 2.81 17.67
N PRO A 245 -4.15 2.34 17.77
CA PRO A 245 -5.30 3.21 17.72
C PRO A 245 -5.40 4.02 19.02
N GLN A 246 -5.78 5.29 18.90
CA GLN A 246 -6.16 6.08 20.06
C GLN A 246 -7.49 5.57 20.61
N VAL A 247 -7.49 5.14 21.87
CA VAL A 247 -8.71 4.70 22.55
C VAL A 247 -9.48 5.90 23.06
N VAL A 248 -10.73 6.04 22.64
CA VAL A 248 -11.60 7.17 23.00
C VAL A 248 -12.97 6.67 23.47
N GLN A 249 -13.64 7.41 24.35
CA GLN A 249 -15.03 7.09 24.72
C GLN A 249 -16.01 7.48 23.61
N ARG A 250 -15.72 8.59 22.93
CA ARG A 250 -16.53 9.25 21.90
C ARG A 250 -15.63 9.76 20.79
N ILE A 251 -16.14 9.77 19.56
CA ILE A 251 -15.47 10.36 18.40
C ILE A 251 -16.18 11.69 18.09
N ASN A 252 -15.43 12.72 17.69
CA ASN A 252 -16.06 14.00 17.38
C ASN A 252 -17.17 13.83 16.32
N GLY A 253 -18.31 14.48 16.54
CA GLY A 253 -19.47 14.40 15.64
C GLY A 253 -20.32 13.13 15.75
N ASP A 254 -19.96 12.16 16.60
CA ASP A 254 -20.81 11.00 16.85
C ASP A 254 -22.10 11.38 17.61
N GLN A 255 -23.13 10.54 17.48
CA GLN A 255 -24.44 10.80 18.04
C GLN A 255 -25.03 9.55 18.69
N PHE A 256 -25.69 9.76 19.83
CA PHE A 256 -26.62 8.81 20.39
C PHE A 256 -28.04 9.32 20.16
N TYR A 257 -28.93 8.48 19.65
CA TYR A 257 -30.32 8.84 19.42
C TYR A 257 -31.28 7.70 19.74
N ARG A 258 -32.55 8.04 19.93
CA ARG A 258 -33.65 7.09 20.09
C ARG A 258 -34.89 7.58 19.37
N TYR A 259 -35.77 6.69 18.97
CA TYR A 259 -37.06 7.06 18.37
C TYR A 259 -38.11 7.29 19.46
N SER A 260 -39.08 8.18 19.22
CA SER A 260 -40.15 8.51 20.19
C SER A 260 -40.99 7.31 20.64
N ASN A 261 -41.04 6.26 19.81
CA ASN A 261 -41.75 5.01 20.06
C ASN A 261 -40.86 3.85 20.53
N SER A 262 -39.56 4.06 20.77
CA SER A 262 -38.62 3.00 21.11
C SER A 262 -37.70 3.41 22.24
N ASN A 263 -37.39 2.46 23.13
CA ASN A 263 -36.38 2.62 24.17
C ASN A 263 -34.99 2.17 23.73
N GLN A 264 -34.82 1.71 22.48
CA GLN A 264 -33.52 1.37 21.94
C GLN A 264 -32.69 2.63 21.68
N VAL A 265 -31.47 2.63 22.20
CA VAL A 265 -30.48 3.68 21.93
C VAL A 265 -29.62 3.24 20.74
N TRP A 266 -29.58 4.09 19.73
CA TRP A 266 -28.72 3.96 18.57
C TRP A 266 -27.48 4.81 18.73
N TYR A 267 -26.34 4.27 18.34
CA TYR A 267 -25.14 5.02 18.06
C TYR A 267 -25.02 5.25 16.55
N ALA A 268 -24.65 6.47 16.17
CA ALA A 268 -24.21 6.80 14.83
C ALA A 268 -22.87 7.53 14.86
N GLY A 269 -21.89 7.01 14.14
CA GLY A 269 -20.57 7.61 14.05
C GLY A 269 -19.75 6.98 12.93
N PRO A 270 -18.49 7.43 12.74
CA PRO A 270 -17.68 7.05 11.58
C PRO A 270 -17.41 5.54 11.50
N GLY A 271 -17.30 4.85 12.64
CA GLY A 271 -17.04 3.41 12.67
C GLY A 271 -18.27 2.53 12.53
N MET A 272 -19.44 2.99 12.96
CA MET A 272 -20.62 2.12 13.05
C MET A 272 -21.91 2.92 13.21
N ASN A 273 -23.00 2.31 12.76
CA ASN A 273 -24.36 2.81 12.95
C ASN A 273 -25.25 1.64 13.41
N ARG A 274 -25.48 1.50 14.72
CA ARG A 274 -26.21 0.37 15.29
C ARG A 274 -26.86 0.69 16.64
N VAL A 275 -27.79 -0.16 17.06
CA VAL A 275 -28.25 -0.21 18.44
C VAL A 275 -27.08 -0.58 19.35
N VAL A 276 -26.98 0.10 20.49
CA VAL A 276 -26.01 -0.20 21.55
C VAL A 276 -26.70 -0.87 22.73
N SER A 277 -25.98 -1.74 23.43
CA SER A 277 -26.42 -2.26 24.71
C SER A 277 -26.34 -1.19 25.81
N LEU A 278 -27.04 -1.41 26.92
CA LEU A 278 -26.95 -0.52 28.09
C LEU A 278 -25.50 -0.42 28.62
N ALA A 279 -24.76 -1.53 28.60
CA ALA A 279 -23.37 -1.55 29.04
C ALA A 279 -22.47 -0.69 28.14
N GLU A 280 -22.62 -0.79 26.82
CA GLU A 280 -21.90 0.06 25.86
C GLU A 280 -22.28 1.54 26.00
N PHE A 281 -23.57 1.83 26.20
CA PHE A 281 -24.04 3.20 26.42
C PHE A 281 -23.45 3.82 27.70
N ARG A 282 -23.42 3.08 28.81
CA ARG A 282 -22.77 3.51 30.06
C ARG A 282 -21.26 3.71 29.87
N ALA A 283 -20.59 2.78 29.18
CA ALA A 283 -19.16 2.90 28.88
C ALA A 283 -18.84 4.08 27.96
N ALA A 284 -19.79 4.52 27.13
CA ALA A 284 -19.71 5.75 26.34
C ALA A 284 -19.99 7.04 27.15
N GLY A 285 -20.23 6.93 28.46
CA GLY A 285 -20.48 8.05 29.37
C GLY A 285 -21.94 8.47 29.48
N SER A 286 -22.89 7.59 29.15
CA SER A 286 -24.34 7.83 29.26
C SER A 286 -24.83 9.17 28.65
N PRO A 287 -24.38 9.56 27.43
CA PRO A 287 -24.74 10.85 26.85
C PRO A 287 -26.25 10.94 26.57
N ALA A 288 -26.87 12.08 26.88
CA ALA A 288 -28.30 12.29 26.64
C ALA A 288 -28.67 12.02 25.16
N PRO A 289 -29.45 10.96 24.86
CA PRO A 289 -29.76 10.62 23.47
C PRO A 289 -30.71 11.62 22.84
N ARG A 290 -30.43 12.03 21.59
CA ARG A 290 -31.35 12.84 20.79
C ARG A 290 -32.63 12.04 20.50
N VAL A 291 -33.80 12.62 20.77
CA VAL A 291 -35.09 11.97 20.46
C VAL A 291 -35.53 12.33 19.05
N ILE A 292 -35.68 11.31 18.20
CA ILE A 292 -36.22 11.42 16.83
C ILE A 292 -37.71 11.12 16.88
N GLN A 293 -38.54 12.10 16.50
CA GLN A 293 -39.99 11.92 16.41
C GLN A 293 -40.34 11.10 15.16
N VAL A 294 -41.14 10.05 15.32
CA VAL A 294 -41.64 9.26 14.19
C VAL A 294 -42.88 9.93 13.61
N ALA A 295 -42.84 10.32 12.33
CA ALA A 295 -43.97 10.95 11.65
C ALA A 295 -45.18 10.00 11.61
N GLY A 296 -46.37 10.52 11.94
CA GLY A 296 -47.61 9.73 12.02
C GLY A 296 -47.91 9.15 13.40
N GLN A 297 -47.00 9.26 14.37
CA GLN A 297 -47.42 9.24 15.77
C GLN A 297 -47.98 10.61 16.13
N SER A 298 -49.28 10.66 16.40
CA SER A 298 -49.83 11.74 17.19
C SER A 298 -49.01 11.81 18.48
N THR A 299 -48.46 12.98 18.79
CA THR A 299 -48.32 13.37 20.19
C THR A 299 -49.64 12.97 20.84
N PRO A 300 -49.66 12.22 21.96
CA PRO A 300 -50.91 12.01 22.66
C PRO A 300 -51.56 13.38 22.79
N PRO A 301 -52.81 13.56 22.31
CA PRO A 301 -53.45 14.86 22.31
C PRO A 301 -53.26 15.43 23.71
N PRO A 302 -52.89 16.72 23.88
CA PRO A 302 -52.87 17.31 25.20
C PRO A 302 -54.24 17.01 25.79
N SER A 303 -54.27 16.14 26.81
CA SER A 303 -55.51 15.83 27.48
C SER A 303 -55.96 17.16 28.04
N SER A 304 -57.03 17.69 27.46
CA SER A 304 -57.66 18.94 27.85
C SER A 304 -58.31 18.72 29.21
N GLY A 305 -57.47 18.66 30.24
CA GLY A 305 -57.78 18.96 31.63
C GLY A 305 -57.06 20.26 31.95
N GLY A 306 -57.81 21.35 32.02
CA GLY A 306 -57.30 22.71 31.99
C GLY A 306 -56.45 23.14 33.19
N GLY A 307 -55.76 24.26 32.98
CA GLY A 307 -55.25 25.13 34.06
C GLY A 307 -53.73 25.22 34.15
N GLY A 308 -53.15 26.21 33.45
CA GLY A 308 -52.03 27.06 33.88
C GLY A 308 -50.79 26.47 34.55
N GLY A 309 -49.63 26.67 33.90
CA GLY A 309 -48.33 26.79 34.59
C GLY A 309 -47.26 25.83 34.07
N GLY A 310 -46.07 26.36 33.77
CA GLY A 310 -44.86 25.55 33.60
C GLY A 310 -44.55 24.81 34.90
N GLY A 311 -45.03 23.58 35.01
CA GLY A 311 -44.84 22.72 36.17
C GLY A 311 -43.68 21.76 35.94
N ASN A 312 -42.69 21.81 36.82
CA ASN A 312 -41.70 20.74 36.97
C ASN A 312 -42.45 19.41 37.15
N VAL A 313 -42.38 18.51 36.16
CA VAL A 313 -42.79 17.12 36.34
C VAL A 313 -41.98 16.58 37.52
N PHE A 314 -42.66 16.00 38.51
CA PHE A 314 -42.04 15.43 39.71
C PHE A 314 -42.60 14.03 39.93
N TYR A 315 -41.72 13.05 40.11
CA TYR A 315 -42.11 11.70 40.50
C TYR A 315 -41.70 11.47 41.96
N ALA A 316 -42.62 10.96 42.77
CA ALA A 316 -42.37 10.74 44.19
C ALA A 316 -41.39 9.59 44.46
N ASN A 317 -41.34 8.59 43.57
CA ASN A 317 -40.45 7.43 43.68
C ASN A 317 -40.39 6.67 42.34
N CYS A 318 -39.48 5.70 42.26
CA CYS A 318 -39.31 4.89 41.06
C CYS A 318 -40.51 4.01 40.68
N ASP A 319 -41.37 3.64 41.63
CA ASP A 319 -42.61 2.93 41.31
C ASP A 319 -43.59 3.82 40.53
N ALA A 320 -43.65 5.11 40.86
CA ALA A 320 -44.44 6.08 40.10
C ALA A 320 -43.89 6.23 38.67
N VAL A 321 -42.57 6.27 38.52
CA VAL A 321 -41.90 6.34 37.21
C VAL A 321 -42.17 5.08 36.38
N LYS A 322 -42.08 3.89 36.99
CA LYS A 322 -42.37 2.59 36.35
C LYS A 322 -43.84 2.47 35.95
N ARG A 323 -44.77 2.83 36.83
CA ARG A 323 -46.22 2.80 36.57
C ARG A 323 -46.61 3.76 35.45
N ALA A 324 -45.91 4.89 35.32
CA ALA A 324 -46.06 5.82 34.20
C ALA A 324 -45.43 5.32 32.89
N GLY A 325 -44.74 4.17 32.90
CA GLY A 325 -44.02 3.64 31.74
C GLY A 325 -42.84 4.51 31.31
N LYS A 326 -42.27 5.30 32.24
CA LYS A 326 -41.17 6.24 31.97
C LYS A 326 -39.82 5.79 32.52
N ALA A 327 -39.78 4.64 33.19
CA ALA A 327 -38.53 4.06 33.68
C ALA A 327 -37.81 3.28 32.56
N PRO A 328 -36.46 3.30 32.50
CA PRO A 328 -35.56 4.16 33.28
C PRO A 328 -35.63 5.64 32.83
N LEU A 329 -35.37 6.55 33.78
CA LEU A 329 -35.51 7.99 33.59
C LEU A 329 -34.14 8.66 33.62
N TYR A 330 -33.75 9.33 32.53
CA TYR A 330 -32.38 9.79 32.32
C TYR A 330 -32.18 11.25 32.73
N ALA A 331 -30.95 11.62 33.09
CA ALA A 331 -30.57 12.99 33.41
C ALA A 331 -31.02 13.98 32.31
N GLY A 332 -31.69 15.05 32.73
CA GLY A 332 -32.26 16.07 31.84
C GLY A 332 -33.66 15.74 31.28
N GLN A 333 -34.23 14.56 31.58
CA GLN A 333 -35.64 14.29 31.28
C GLN A 333 -36.57 15.01 32.27
N PRO A 334 -37.74 15.50 31.86
CA PRO A 334 -38.75 16.03 32.78
C PRO A 334 -39.12 14.99 33.83
N GLY A 335 -38.99 15.35 35.11
CA GLY A 335 -39.16 14.43 36.24
C GLY A 335 -37.90 13.77 36.75
N TYR A 336 -36.74 14.04 36.15
CA TYR A 336 -35.47 13.55 36.66
C TYR A 336 -35.04 14.38 37.86
N SER A 337 -34.68 13.69 38.95
CA SER A 337 -34.07 14.30 40.13
C SER A 337 -33.02 13.35 40.71
N PHE A 338 -32.06 13.93 41.43
CA PHE A 338 -31.06 13.17 42.19
C PHE A 338 -31.66 12.36 43.34
N ASP A 339 -32.94 12.58 43.68
CA ASP A 339 -33.66 11.79 44.68
C ASP A 339 -34.15 10.45 44.09
N LEU A 340 -34.30 10.39 42.76
CA LEU A 340 -34.68 9.17 42.03
C LEU A 340 -33.46 8.40 41.49
N ASP A 341 -32.36 9.10 41.27
CA ASP A 341 -31.07 8.56 40.87
C ASP A 341 -30.15 8.38 42.10
N GLY A 342 -30.35 7.27 42.81
CA GLY A 342 -29.69 6.99 44.08
C GLY A 342 -28.18 6.78 43.97
N ASP A 343 -27.68 6.28 42.84
CA ASP A 343 -26.25 6.08 42.55
C ASP A 343 -25.64 7.21 41.71
N ARG A 344 -26.45 8.16 41.25
CA ARG A 344 -26.03 9.39 40.57
C ARG A 344 -25.26 9.13 39.28
N ASP A 345 -25.61 8.05 38.58
CA ASP A 345 -24.97 7.65 37.33
C ASP A 345 -25.61 8.30 36.09
N GLY A 346 -26.65 9.11 36.30
CA GLY A 346 -27.41 9.78 35.25
C GLY A 346 -28.64 8.99 34.80
N VAL A 347 -28.97 7.86 35.43
CA VAL A 347 -30.08 6.97 35.09
C VAL A 347 -30.90 6.61 36.33
N ALA A 348 -31.95 7.38 36.59
CA ALA A 348 -32.90 7.09 37.66
C ALA A 348 -33.77 5.85 37.35
N CYS A 349 -34.12 5.09 38.39
CA CYS A 349 -35.13 4.03 38.35
C CYS A 349 -34.86 2.89 37.36
N GLU A 350 -33.58 2.54 37.22
CA GLU A 350 -33.05 1.47 36.36
C GLU A 350 -33.30 0.04 36.86
N ARG A 351 -33.63 -0.13 38.14
CA ARG A 351 -33.86 -1.43 38.80
C ARG A 351 -35.28 -1.54 39.28
#